data_AF-A0A522N9V7-F1
#
_entry.id   AF-A0A522N9V7-F1
#
_cell.length_a   1.000
_cell.length_b   1.000
_cell.length_c   1.000
_cell.angle_alpha   90.00
_cell.angle_beta   90.00
_cell.angle_gamma   90.00
#
_symmetry.space_group_name_H-M   'P 1'
#
loop_
_entity.id
_entity.type
_entity.pdbx_description
1 polymer ?
#
loop_
_entity_poly.entity_id
_entity_poly.type
_entity_poly.pdbx_seq_one_letter_code
_entity_poly.pdbx_strand_id
1 'polypeptide(L)'
;MHNRRRFPRARKPFRAVYFPTQETRVPAVGLDIGGGGLCLLTQEPLPQGNTLLRALVLIGERPVPVSGTICWSDTVTYRARTHYRYGLKFAAINDGDWDHIMRSACTGEKDGSVFATGSTLSSSQRDVLIPYLAQRRVVEALVRAGRLDQPRASGVALVQYRFDGYTMRAGVPYLRLTVRSRRTILSTVSDFSTALLVPIEDRRSAPVLLN
;
A
#
# COMPACT_ATOMS: atom_id res chain seq x y z
N MET A 1 -15.60 -12.33 -9.23
CA MET A 1 -15.55 -11.16 -8.33
C MET A 1 -14.17 -10.52 -8.40
N HIS A 2 -14.04 -9.33 -9.00
CA HIS A 2 -12.75 -8.63 -9.06
C HIS A 2 -12.49 -7.87 -7.77
N ASN A 3 -11.41 -8.21 -7.05
CA ASN A 3 -10.95 -7.45 -5.89
C ASN A 3 -10.47 -6.06 -6.35
N ARG A 4 -11.16 -5.00 -5.93
CA ARG A 4 -10.84 -3.59 -6.30
C ARG A 4 -9.86 -2.92 -5.33
N ARG A 5 -9.33 -3.64 -4.33
CA ARG A 5 -8.43 -3.07 -3.32
C ARG A 5 -7.04 -2.83 -3.92
N ARG A 6 -6.49 -1.64 -3.65
CA ARG A 6 -5.15 -1.23 -4.11
C ARG A 6 -4.02 -1.62 -3.17
N PHE A 7 -4.33 -1.75 -1.88
CA PHE A 7 -3.37 -2.06 -0.84
C PHE A 7 -3.75 -3.40 -0.18
N PRO A 8 -2.78 -4.26 0.17
CA PRO A 8 -3.03 -5.41 1.04
C PRO A 8 -3.57 -4.97 2.39
N ARG A 9 -4.27 -5.88 3.07
CA ARG A 9 -4.79 -5.67 4.43
C ARG A 9 -4.35 -6.79 5.34
N ALA A 10 -3.82 -6.45 6.52
CA ALA A 10 -3.72 -7.42 7.61
C ALA A 10 -5.12 -7.65 8.18
N ARG A 11 -5.62 -8.89 8.10
CA ARG A 11 -6.89 -9.31 8.72
C ARG A 11 -6.63 -9.96 10.08
N LYS A 12 -6.18 -9.16 11.04
CA LYS A 12 -5.91 -9.60 12.41
C LYS A 12 -6.51 -8.59 13.39
N PRO A 13 -7.22 -9.04 14.44
CA PRO A 13 -7.70 -8.14 15.45
C PRO A 13 -6.57 -7.37 16.13
N PHE A 14 -6.78 -6.08 16.39
CA PHE A 14 -5.83 -5.22 17.11
C PHE A 14 -6.54 -4.29 18.09
N ARG A 15 -5.80 -3.81 19.10
CA ARG A 15 -6.32 -2.86 20.08
C ARG A 15 -6.39 -1.47 19.44
N ALA A 16 -7.49 -0.77 19.67
CA ALA A 16 -7.67 0.59 19.20
C ALA A 16 -8.33 1.45 20.26
N VAL A 17 -8.11 2.75 20.17
CA VAL A 17 -8.87 3.78 20.87
C VAL A 17 -9.28 4.80 19.83
N TYR A 18 -10.52 5.26 19.86
CA TYR A 18 -10.97 6.39 19.06
C TYR A 18 -11.34 7.57 19.95
N PHE A 19 -11.37 8.75 19.33
CA PHE A 19 -11.56 10.02 20.01
C PHE A 19 -12.76 10.73 19.38
N PRO A 20 -13.98 10.59 19.94
CA PRO A 20 -15.16 11.29 19.43
C PRO A 20 -15.07 12.80 19.69
N THR A 21 -14.34 13.20 20.71
CA THR A 21 -13.94 14.58 21.04
C THR A 21 -12.43 14.60 21.27
N GLN A 22 -11.84 15.77 21.51
CA GLN A 22 -10.39 15.86 21.79
C GLN A 22 -9.98 15.25 23.14
N GLU A 23 -10.92 15.12 24.07
CA GLU A 23 -10.66 14.74 25.46
C GLU A 23 -11.11 13.30 25.76
N THR A 24 -12.16 12.84 25.07
CA THR A 24 -12.73 11.52 25.33
C THR A 24 -11.96 10.44 24.59
N ARG A 25 -11.56 9.39 25.31
CA ARG A 25 -10.92 8.19 24.77
C ARG A 25 -11.86 7.01 24.91
N VAL A 26 -12.27 6.43 23.80
CA VAL A 26 -13.18 5.28 23.82
C VAL A 26 -12.48 4.04 23.26
N PRO A 27 -12.39 2.94 24.02
CA PRO A 27 -11.83 1.69 23.54
C PRO A 27 -12.60 1.13 22.34
N ALA A 28 -11.86 0.55 21.40
CA ALA A 28 -12.40 -0.14 20.24
C ALA A 28 -11.52 -1.34 19.87
N VAL A 29 -12.05 -2.19 18.99
CA VAL A 29 -11.30 -3.31 18.42
C VAL A 29 -11.15 -3.07 16.93
N GLY A 30 -9.91 -3.04 16.45
CA GLY A 30 -9.63 -3.07 15.03
C GLY A 30 -9.77 -4.48 14.48
N LEU A 31 -10.35 -4.65 13.29
CA LEU A 31 -10.58 -5.95 12.66
C LEU A 31 -9.62 -6.21 11.48
N ASP A 32 -9.35 -5.17 10.69
CA ASP A 32 -8.38 -5.20 9.61
C ASP A 32 -7.77 -3.81 9.40
N ILE A 33 -6.58 -3.77 8.79
CA ILE A 33 -5.86 -2.52 8.49
C ILE A 33 -5.01 -2.66 7.23
N GLY A 34 -4.93 -1.60 6.44
CA GLY A 34 -4.01 -1.49 5.30
C GLY A 34 -3.85 -0.04 4.86
N GLY A 35 -3.14 0.19 3.76
CA GLY A 35 -2.69 1.54 3.38
C GLY A 35 -3.79 2.55 3.08
N GLY A 36 -5.00 2.10 2.74
CA GLY A 36 -6.14 2.99 2.49
C GLY A 36 -7.00 3.29 3.72
N GLY A 37 -6.82 2.54 4.82
CA GLY A 37 -7.70 2.62 5.96
C GLY A 37 -7.83 1.31 6.74
N LEU A 38 -8.72 1.32 7.71
CA LEU A 38 -8.93 0.21 8.65
C LEU A 38 -10.40 -0.07 8.92
N CYS A 39 -10.68 -1.16 9.61
CA CYS A 39 -12.01 -1.48 10.12
C CYS A 39 -12.01 -1.45 11.65
N LEU A 40 -12.93 -0.68 12.24
CA LEU A 40 -13.17 -0.63 13.68
C LEU A 40 -14.46 -1.34 14.05
N LEU A 41 -14.48 -1.94 15.23
CA LEU A 41 -15.63 -2.46 15.93
C LEU A 41 -15.77 -1.68 17.25
N THR A 42 -16.96 -1.15 17.48
CA THR A 42 -17.30 -0.29 18.63
C THR A 42 -18.57 -0.79 19.30
N GLN A 43 -18.78 -0.42 20.57
CA GLN A 43 -20.00 -0.74 21.31
C GLN A 43 -21.10 0.33 21.17
N GLU A 44 -20.71 1.54 20.83
CA GLU A 44 -21.60 2.69 20.66
C GLU A 44 -21.55 3.17 19.22
N PRO A 45 -22.67 3.69 18.69
CA PRO A 45 -22.69 4.21 17.33
C PRO A 45 -21.82 5.47 17.21
N LEU A 46 -21.00 5.53 16.16
CA LEU A 46 -20.26 6.72 15.78
C LEU A 46 -21.14 7.68 14.98
N PRO A 47 -20.86 9.01 15.03
CA PRO A 47 -21.52 9.99 14.19
C PRO A 47 -21.41 9.61 12.70
N GLN A 48 -22.54 9.57 11.99
CA GLN A 48 -22.54 9.32 10.55
C GLN A 48 -22.16 10.60 9.78
N GLY A 49 -21.53 10.45 8.62
CA GLY A 49 -21.15 11.56 7.73
C GLY A 49 -19.64 11.68 7.49
N ASN A 50 -19.23 12.73 6.78
CA ASN A 50 -17.82 13.04 6.46
C ASN A 50 -17.03 13.58 7.66
N THR A 51 -17.34 13.12 8.88
CA THR A 51 -16.65 13.55 10.09
C THR A 51 -15.29 12.89 10.19
N LEU A 52 -14.27 13.70 10.48
CA LEU A 52 -12.92 13.23 10.73
C LEU A 52 -12.87 12.56 12.11
N LEU A 53 -12.69 11.25 12.12
CA LEU A 53 -12.45 10.45 13.32
C LEU A 53 -10.94 10.31 13.56
N ARG A 54 -10.49 10.66 14.76
CA ARG A 54 -9.13 10.38 15.22
C ARG A 54 -9.11 9.03 15.95
N ALA A 55 -8.07 8.24 15.73
CA ALA A 55 -7.85 6.99 16.43
C ALA A 55 -6.36 6.76 16.70
N LEU A 56 -6.08 5.96 17.73
CA LEU A 56 -4.77 5.41 18.05
C LEU A 56 -4.88 3.89 17.97
N VAL A 57 -4.11 3.27 17.08
CA VAL A 57 -4.18 1.83 16.84
C VAL A 57 -2.85 1.17 17.19
N LEU A 58 -2.90 0.02 17.84
CA LEU A 58 -1.70 -0.70 18.26
C LEU A 58 -1.34 -1.78 17.23
N ILE A 59 -0.23 -1.60 16.51
CA ILE A 59 0.22 -2.54 15.47
C ILE A 59 1.54 -3.18 15.91
N GLY A 60 1.45 -4.45 16.33
CA GLY A 60 2.50 -5.06 17.15
C GLY A 60 2.54 -4.34 18.49
N GLU A 61 3.71 -3.80 18.84
CA GLU A 61 3.90 -3.00 20.06
C GLU A 61 3.90 -1.49 19.81
N ARG A 62 3.75 -1.04 18.55
CA ARG A 62 3.84 0.38 18.20
C ARG A 62 2.45 1.01 18.13
N PRO A 63 2.17 2.09 18.91
CA PRO A 63 0.97 2.88 18.73
C PRO A 63 1.10 3.76 17.48
N VAL A 64 0.06 3.76 16.66
CA VAL A 64 0.00 4.49 15.38
C VAL A 64 -1.19 5.44 15.40
N PRO A 65 -0.97 6.76 15.44
CA PRO A 65 -2.04 7.74 15.35
C PRO A 65 -2.56 7.82 13.90
N VAL A 66 -3.88 7.77 13.73
CA VAL A 66 -4.52 7.89 12.42
C VAL A 66 -5.70 8.84 12.49
N SER A 67 -5.98 9.52 11.39
CA SER A 67 -7.21 10.29 11.22
C SER A 67 -7.89 9.87 9.91
N GLY A 68 -9.20 9.71 9.93
CA GLY A 68 -9.93 9.23 8.76
C GLY A 68 -11.40 9.58 8.77
N THR A 69 -12.06 9.34 7.65
CA THR A 69 -13.50 9.49 7.51
C THR A 69 -14.18 8.13 7.45
N ILE A 70 -15.37 8.05 8.05
CA ILE A 70 -16.17 6.83 7.98
C ILE A 70 -16.72 6.71 6.55
N CYS A 71 -16.37 5.64 5.84
CA CYS A 71 -16.78 5.41 4.46
C CYS A 71 -17.90 4.37 4.32
N TRP A 72 -18.12 3.56 5.36
CA TRP A 72 -19.28 2.68 5.50
C TRP A 72 -19.46 2.29 6.97
N SER A 73 -20.68 1.88 7.31
CA SER A 73 -21.02 1.33 8.63
C SER A 73 -21.89 0.10 8.48
N ASP A 74 -21.78 -0.82 9.43
CA ASP A 74 -22.55 -2.05 9.51
C ASP A 74 -22.82 -2.38 10.98
N THR A 75 -23.87 -3.15 11.27
CA THR A 75 -24.25 -3.53 12.62
C THR A 75 -24.17 -5.04 12.75
N VAL A 76 -23.53 -5.53 13.82
CA VAL A 76 -23.35 -6.96 14.05
C VAL A 76 -23.82 -7.30 15.46
N THR A 77 -24.68 -8.31 15.55
CA THR A 77 -25.10 -8.87 16.83
C THR A 77 -24.12 -9.96 17.24
N TYR A 78 -23.51 -9.81 18.41
CA TYR A 78 -22.64 -10.82 19.01
C TYR A 78 -23.02 -11.00 20.48
N ARG A 79 -23.32 -12.25 20.87
CA ARG A 79 -23.74 -12.59 22.25
C ARG A 79 -24.88 -11.72 22.78
N ALA A 80 -25.94 -11.56 21.97
CA ALA A 80 -27.11 -10.72 22.26
C ALA A 80 -26.81 -9.23 22.50
N ARG A 81 -25.59 -8.75 22.18
CA ARG A 81 -25.23 -7.34 22.17
C ARG A 81 -25.02 -6.85 20.75
N THR A 82 -25.49 -5.65 20.48
CA THR A 82 -25.29 -4.97 19.21
C THR A 82 -23.93 -4.29 19.22
N HIS A 83 -23.13 -4.54 18.18
CA HIS A 83 -21.86 -3.88 17.94
C HIS A 83 -21.91 -3.17 16.59
N TYR A 84 -21.09 -2.12 16.45
CA TYR A 84 -21.06 -1.28 15.25
C TYR A 84 -19.70 -1.40 14.58
N ARG A 85 -19.72 -1.82 13.32
CA ARG A 85 -18.56 -1.92 12.44
C ARG A 85 -18.46 -0.69 11.56
N TYR A 86 -17.25 -0.17 11.43
CA TYR A 86 -16.99 1.00 10.61
C TYR A 86 -15.78 0.77 9.71
N GLY A 87 -15.93 1.12 8.44
CA GLY A 87 -14.81 1.32 7.55
C GLY A 87 -14.28 2.74 7.70
N LEU A 88 -13.04 2.88 8.15
CA LEU A 88 -12.36 4.16 8.24
C LEU A 88 -11.40 4.29 7.05
N LYS A 89 -11.59 5.29 6.20
CA LYS A 89 -10.63 5.67 5.16
C LYS A 89 -9.66 6.71 5.74
N PHE A 90 -8.36 6.51 5.59
CA PHE A 90 -7.40 7.50 6.08
C PHE A 90 -7.54 8.83 5.32
N ALA A 91 -7.62 9.92 6.10
CA ALA A 91 -7.60 11.28 5.61
C ALA A 91 -6.19 11.87 5.76
N ALA A 92 -5.50 11.53 6.85
CA ALA A 92 -4.11 11.90 7.09
C ALA A 92 -3.40 10.83 7.93
N ILE A 93 -2.14 10.58 7.59
CA ILE A 93 -1.24 9.66 8.28
C ILE A 93 0.20 10.05 7.98
N ASN A 94 1.09 9.91 8.96
CA ASN A 94 2.52 10.16 8.76
C ASN A 94 3.14 9.06 7.87
N ASP A 95 4.07 9.43 6.99
CA ASP A 95 4.74 8.50 6.07
C ASP A 95 5.33 7.28 6.80
N GLY A 96 6.02 7.47 7.93
CA GLY A 96 6.63 6.39 8.71
C GLY A 96 5.63 5.50 9.46
N ASP A 97 4.44 6.02 9.77
CA ASP A 97 3.33 5.25 10.33
C ASP A 97 2.62 4.43 9.25
N TRP A 98 2.45 5.01 8.07
CA TRP A 98 1.91 4.32 6.90
C TRP A 98 2.82 3.17 6.46
N ASP A 99 4.14 3.41 6.39
CA ASP A 99 5.13 2.38 6.06
C ASP A 99 5.09 1.22 7.07
N HIS A 100 4.88 1.52 8.36
CA HIS A 100 4.73 0.51 9.41
C HIS A 100 3.47 -0.34 9.21
N ILE A 101 2.32 0.30 8.93
CA ILE A 101 1.07 -0.38 8.57
C ILE A 101 1.29 -1.30 7.37
N MET A 102 1.89 -0.79 6.31
CA MET A 102 2.06 -1.54 5.06
C MET A 102 2.98 -2.74 5.23
N ARG A 103 4.07 -2.58 6.00
CA ARG A 103 4.94 -3.70 6.33
C ARG A 103 4.18 -4.79 7.08
N SER A 104 3.40 -4.41 8.10
CA SER A 104 2.57 -5.36 8.83
C SER A 104 1.52 -6.04 7.93
N ALA A 105 0.88 -5.28 7.04
CA ALA A 105 -0.12 -5.77 6.11
C ALA A 105 0.45 -6.79 5.10
N CYS A 106 1.66 -6.54 4.59
CA CYS A 106 2.35 -7.46 3.68
C CYS A 106 2.81 -8.75 4.37
N THR A 107 3.13 -8.72 5.67
CA THR A 107 3.54 -9.93 6.41
C THR A 107 2.39 -10.84 6.85
N GLY A 108 1.18 -10.27 7.00
CA GLY A 108 0.06 -10.92 7.67
C GLY A 108 -0.78 -11.89 6.82
N GLU A 109 -0.67 -11.86 5.50
CA GLU A 109 -1.48 -12.68 4.59
C GLU A 109 -0.62 -13.83 3.98
N LYS A 110 -0.42 -14.91 4.75
CA LYS A 110 0.02 -16.21 4.18
C LYS A 110 -1.06 -16.85 3.30
N ASP A 111 -2.32 -16.45 3.46
CA ASP A 111 -3.48 -17.01 2.75
C ASP A 111 -3.92 -16.16 1.54
N GLY A 112 -2.98 -15.90 0.61
CA GLY A 112 -3.31 -15.35 -0.71
C GLY A 112 -3.03 -13.87 -0.91
N SER A 113 -2.09 -13.26 -0.18
CA SER A 113 -1.50 -12.01 -0.69
C SER A 113 -0.74 -12.34 -1.97
N VAL A 114 -1.21 -11.79 -3.08
CA VAL A 114 -0.64 -12.01 -4.41
C VAL A 114 0.78 -11.44 -4.51
N PHE A 115 1.25 -10.66 -3.53
CA PHE A 115 2.49 -9.88 -3.59
C PHE A 115 3.29 -9.96 -2.28
N ALA A 116 4.14 -10.96 -2.16
CA ALA A 116 5.08 -11.06 -1.05
C ALA A 116 6.27 -10.12 -1.27
N THR A 117 6.66 -9.37 -0.24
CA THR A 117 7.87 -8.54 -0.29
C THR A 117 9.10 -9.41 -0.60
N GLY A 118 9.92 -8.95 -1.55
CA GLY A 118 11.09 -9.65 -2.07
C GLY A 118 10.81 -10.59 -3.24
N SER A 119 9.54 -10.82 -3.62
CA SER A 119 9.21 -11.72 -4.72
C SER A 119 9.42 -11.06 -6.08
N THR A 120 9.90 -11.84 -7.04
CA THR A 120 9.81 -11.50 -8.46
C THR A 120 8.35 -11.52 -8.89
N LEU A 121 7.90 -10.49 -9.59
CA LEU A 121 6.55 -10.41 -10.12
C LEU A 121 6.45 -11.20 -11.42
N SER A 122 5.44 -12.06 -11.54
CA SER A 122 5.01 -12.61 -12.82
C SER A 122 4.45 -11.49 -13.72
N SER A 123 4.28 -11.76 -15.02
CA SER A 123 3.67 -10.79 -15.95
C SER A 123 2.27 -10.37 -15.51
N SER A 124 1.44 -11.33 -15.05
CA SER A 124 0.09 -11.01 -14.56
C SER A 124 0.10 -10.17 -13.28
N GLN A 125 0.99 -10.48 -12.35
CA GLN A 125 1.18 -9.71 -11.12
C GLN A 125 1.67 -8.29 -11.40
N ARG A 126 2.66 -8.16 -12.31
CA ARG A 126 3.20 -6.87 -12.76
C ARG A 126 2.11 -6.01 -13.41
N ASP A 127 1.30 -6.57 -14.30
CA ASP A 127 0.29 -5.80 -15.03
C ASP A 127 -0.88 -5.35 -14.13
N VAL A 128 -1.14 -6.11 -13.06
CA VAL A 128 -2.08 -5.71 -11.99
C VAL A 128 -1.51 -4.58 -11.12
N LEU A 129 -0.25 -4.68 -10.69
CA LEU A 129 0.36 -3.70 -9.78
C LEU A 129 0.80 -2.42 -10.48
N ILE A 130 1.37 -2.54 -11.67
CA ILE A 130 2.08 -1.47 -12.36
C ILE A 130 1.34 -1.25 -13.68
N PRO A 131 0.51 -0.19 -13.80
CA PRO A 131 -0.19 0.11 -15.04
C PRO A 131 0.80 0.26 -16.21
N TYR A 132 0.39 -0.13 -17.41
CA TYR A 132 1.23 -0.12 -18.62
C TYR A 132 2.00 1.21 -18.83
N LEU A 133 1.34 2.36 -18.65
CA LEU A 133 2.00 3.67 -18.76
C LEU A 133 3.13 3.87 -17.73
N ALA A 134 2.96 3.37 -16.51
CA ALA A 134 4.00 3.43 -15.50
C ALA A 134 5.17 2.48 -15.85
N GLN A 135 4.88 1.28 -16.38
CA GLN A 135 5.92 0.37 -16.87
C GLN A 135 6.76 1.02 -17.98
N ARG A 136 6.13 1.70 -18.94
CA ARG A 136 6.83 2.44 -20.00
C ARG A 136 7.76 3.50 -19.44
N ARG A 137 7.32 4.28 -18.44
CA ARG A 137 8.17 5.30 -17.81
C ARG A 137 9.33 4.72 -17.02
N VAL A 138 9.14 3.55 -16.40
CA VAL A 138 10.26 2.83 -15.77
C VAL A 138 11.31 2.49 -16.81
N VAL A 139 10.90 1.94 -17.96
CA VAL A 139 11.80 1.66 -19.08
C VAL A 139 12.51 2.93 -19.56
N GLU A 140 11.79 4.02 -19.79
CA GLU A 140 12.36 5.32 -20.20
C GLU A 140 13.37 5.86 -19.17
N ALA A 141 13.08 5.74 -17.88
CA ALA A 141 13.99 6.15 -16.81
C ALA A 141 15.27 5.30 -16.78
N LEU A 142 15.16 3.98 -16.98
CA LEU A 142 16.31 3.07 -17.04
C LEU A 142 17.18 3.33 -18.28
N VAL A 143 16.58 3.60 -19.43
CA VAL A 143 17.33 3.96 -20.65
C VAL A 143 18.06 5.29 -20.45
N ARG A 144 17.38 6.31 -19.91
CA ARG A 144 18.01 7.61 -19.63
C ARG A 144 19.17 7.49 -18.64
N ALA A 145 19.06 6.60 -17.66
CA ALA A 145 20.12 6.31 -16.70
C ALA A 145 21.23 5.41 -17.26
N GLY A 146 21.16 4.99 -18.53
CA GLY A 146 22.13 4.11 -19.16
C GLY A 146 22.12 2.67 -18.61
N ARG A 147 21.03 2.24 -17.98
CA ARG A 147 20.87 0.92 -17.33
C ARG A 147 20.08 -0.08 -18.17
N LEU A 148 19.61 0.33 -19.34
CA LEU A 148 18.83 -0.48 -20.29
C LEU A 148 19.02 0.08 -21.70
N ASP A 149 19.06 -0.78 -22.72
CA ASP A 149 19.09 -0.33 -24.12
C ASP A 149 17.72 0.17 -24.58
N GLN A 150 17.71 1.08 -25.55
CA GLN A 150 16.45 1.57 -26.13
C GLN A 150 15.66 0.38 -26.72
N PRO A 151 14.43 0.13 -26.26
CA PRO A 151 13.63 -0.98 -26.78
C PRO A 151 13.31 -0.74 -28.25
N ARG A 152 13.30 -1.81 -29.06
CA ARG A 152 12.81 -1.75 -30.44
C ARG A 152 11.32 -1.37 -30.43
N ALA A 153 10.86 -0.66 -31.47
CA ALA A 153 9.53 -0.05 -31.53
C ALA A 153 8.34 -1.00 -31.31
N SER A 154 8.53 -2.33 -31.42
CA SER A 154 7.47 -3.34 -31.30
C SER A 154 7.45 -4.12 -29.97
N GLY A 155 8.35 -3.84 -29.01
CA GLY A 155 8.46 -4.66 -27.79
C GLY A 155 8.56 -3.87 -26.48
N VAL A 156 7.87 -4.35 -25.44
CA VAL A 156 8.15 -3.96 -24.04
C VAL A 156 9.53 -4.53 -23.68
N ALA A 157 10.42 -3.71 -23.16
CA ALA A 157 11.73 -4.17 -22.73
C ALA A 157 11.60 -5.36 -21.76
N LEU A 158 12.37 -6.42 -21.99
CA LEU A 158 12.44 -7.55 -21.07
C LEU A 158 13.20 -7.12 -19.81
N VAL A 159 12.45 -6.59 -18.85
CA VAL A 159 12.94 -6.29 -17.51
C VAL A 159 12.19 -7.13 -16.49
N GLN A 160 12.89 -7.55 -15.46
CA GLN A 160 12.32 -8.34 -14.37
C GLN A 160 12.05 -7.43 -13.18
N TYR A 161 10.80 -7.37 -12.74
CA TYR A 161 10.40 -6.60 -11.57
C TYR A 161 10.43 -7.48 -10.33
N ARG A 162 11.04 -6.98 -9.26
CA ARG A 162 10.93 -7.51 -7.91
C ARG A 162 10.18 -6.50 -7.06
N PHE A 163 9.19 -6.96 -6.33
CA PHE A 163 8.40 -6.12 -5.43
C PHE A 163 9.06 -6.06 -4.06
N ASP A 164 9.48 -4.87 -3.62
CA ASP A 164 10.17 -4.69 -2.34
C ASP A 164 9.28 -4.03 -1.27
N GLY A 165 8.00 -3.83 -1.57
CA GLY A 165 7.02 -3.31 -0.63
C GLY A 165 6.41 -1.98 -1.08
N TYR A 166 5.88 -1.27 -0.11
CA TYR A 166 5.28 0.04 -0.28
C TYR A 166 6.06 1.06 0.55
N THR A 167 6.06 2.32 0.11
CA THR A 167 6.55 3.43 0.93
C THR A 167 5.76 4.70 0.63
N MET A 168 5.65 5.59 1.61
CA MET A 168 5.10 6.93 1.41
C MET A 168 6.23 7.97 1.37
N ARG A 169 6.14 8.93 0.45
CA ARG A 169 7.07 10.05 0.38
C ARG A 169 6.31 11.34 0.12
N ALA A 170 6.39 12.27 1.07
CA ALA A 170 5.69 13.55 1.02
C ALA A 170 4.17 13.37 0.80
N GLY A 171 3.58 12.40 1.54
CA GLY A 171 2.16 12.07 1.45
C GLY A 171 1.72 11.33 0.19
N VAL A 172 2.63 11.04 -0.76
CA VAL A 172 2.33 10.26 -1.96
C VAL A 172 2.73 8.80 -1.73
N PRO A 173 1.82 7.84 -1.93
CA PRO A 173 2.15 6.42 -1.81
C PRO A 173 2.84 5.90 -3.07
N TYR A 174 3.93 5.15 -2.87
CA TYR A 174 4.73 4.53 -3.91
C TYR A 174 4.80 3.01 -3.72
N LEU A 175 4.87 2.30 -4.85
CA LEU A 175 5.43 0.96 -4.91
C LEU A 175 6.94 1.06 -4.86
N ARG A 176 7.58 0.32 -3.97
CA ARG A 176 9.02 0.13 -3.95
C ARG A 176 9.35 -1.12 -4.75
N LEU A 177 10.16 -0.95 -5.79
CA LEU A 177 10.51 -2.01 -6.72
C LEU A 177 12.02 -2.06 -6.93
N THR A 178 12.52 -3.25 -7.22
CA THR A 178 13.84 -3.44 -7.83
C THR A 178 13.63 -3.97 -9.23
N VAL A 179 14.21 -3.29 -10.22
CA VAL A 179 14.15 -3.71 -11.63
C VAL A 179 15.50 -4.24 -12.04
N ARG A 180 15.52 -5.50 -12.49
CA ARG A 180 16.69 -6.10 -13.14
C ARG A 180 16.60 -5.86 -14.63
N SER A 181 17.64 -5.26 -15.17
CA SER A 181 17.78 -4.94 -16.59
C SER A 181 19.14 -5.37 -17.10
N ARG A 182 19.24 -5.56 -18.41
CA ARG A 182 20.47 -5.93 -19.10
C ARG A 182 20.74 -4.91 -20.20
N ARG A 183 22.01 -4.57 -20.37
CA ARG A 183 22.49 -3.68 -21.44
C ARG A 183 23.68 -4.33 -22.14
N THR A 184 23.75 -4.22 -23.46
CA THR A 184 24.88 -4.74 -24.24
C THR A 184 25.60 -3.58 -24.95
N ILE A 185 26.84 -3.32 -24.56
CA ILE A 185 27.69 -2.28 -25.16
C ILE A 185 28.91 -2.96 -25.77
N LEU A 186 29.11 -2.83 -27.08
CA LEU A 186 30.30 -3.34 -27.80
C LEU A 186 30.61 -4.80 -27.41
N SER A 187 29.61 -5.69 -27.49
CA SER A 187 29.67 -7.12 -27.09
C SER A 187 29.84 -7.41 -25.59
N THR A 188 30.00 -6.40 -24.74
CA THR A 188 30.01 -6.56 -23.28
C THR A 188 28.58 -6.48 -22.74
N VAL A 189 28.16 -7.52 -22.01
CA VAL A 189 26.86 -7.56 -21.34
C VAL A 189 27.02 -7.06 -19.91
N SER A 190 26.23 -6.05 -19.52
CA SER A 190 26.15 -5.53 -18.16
C SER A 190 24.75 -5.76 -17.60
N ASP A 191 24.67 -6.39 -16.43
CA ASP A 191 23.42 -6.55 -15.69
C ASP A 191 23.31 -5.47 -14.60
N PHE A 192 22.14 -4.87 -14.49
CA PHE A 192 21.85 -3.81 -13.52
C PHE A 192 20.72 -4.25 -12.58
N SER A 193 20.82 -3.84 -11.32
CA SER A 193 19.75 -3.96 -10.32
C SER A 193 19.42 -2.57 -9.82
N THR A 194 18.26 -2.05 -10.21
CA THR A 194 17.88 -0.66 -9.94
C THR A 194 16.69 -0.59 -9.00
N ALA A 195 16.90 -0.05 -7.80
CA ALA A 195 15.81 0.28 -6.90
C ALA A 195 15.08 1.55 -7.40
N LEU A 196 13.75 1.55 -7.37
CA LEU A 196 12.94 2.69 -7.78
C LEU A 196 11.60 2.75 -7.06
N LEU A 197 11.00 3.93 -7.08
CA LEU A 197 9.67 4.21 -6.56
C LEU A 197 8.70 4.50 -7.70
N VAL A 198 7.58 3.79 -7.76
CA VAL A 198 6.50 4.05 -8.73
C VAL A 198 5.27 4.60 -8.00
N PRO A 199 4.80 5.80 -8.33
CA PRO A 199 3.64 6.39 -7.67
C PRO A 199 2.36 5.57 -7.96
N ILE A 200 1.57 5.33 -6.90
CA ILE A 200 0.36 4.50 -6.98
C ILE A 200 -0.84 5.30 -7.48
N GLU A 201 -0.97 6.55 -7.04
CA GLU A 201 -2.12 7.40 -7.30
C GLU A 201 -1.91 8.32 -8.50
N ASP A 202 -0.75 8.95 -8.59
CA ASP A 202 -0.40 9.80 -9.72
C ASP A 202 0.24 8.99 -10.85
N ARG A 203 -0.62 8.48 -11.73
CA ARG A 203 -0.21 7.77 -12.95
C ARG A 203 0.46 8.67 -13.98
N ARG A 204 0.65 9.98 -13.75
CA ARG A 204 1.39 10.90 -14.62
C ARG A 204 2.80 11.20 -14.13
N SER A 205 3.04 11.03 -12.84
CA SER A 205 4.37 11.18 -12.26
C SER A 205 5.36 10.15 -12.82
N ALA A 206 6.62 10.59 -12.91
CA ALA A 206 7.74 9.75 -13.30
C ALA A 206 8.19 8.87 -12.13
N PRO A 207 8.69 7.65 -12.37
CA PRO A 207 9.31 6.85 -11.34
C PRO A 207 10.58 7.55 -10.83
N VAL A 208 10.86 7.38 -9.53
CA VAL A 208 12.06 7.93 -8.90
C VAL A 208 13.08 6.81 -8.77
N LEU A 209 14.21 6.93 -9.45
CA LEU A 209 15.34 6.01 -9.25
C LEU A 209 15.99 6.30 -7.90
N LEU A 210 16.25 5.25 -7.15
CA LEU A 210 17.01 5.32 -5.90
C LEU A 210 18.47 5.00 -6.25
N ASN A 211 19.37 5.91 -5.85
CA ASN A 211 20.81 5.73 -6.03
C ASN A 211 21.36 4.71 -5.04
#